data_AF-A0A1A8QDM6-F1
#
_entry.id   AF-A0A1A8QDM6-F1
#
_cell.length_a   1.000
_cell.length_b   1.000
_cell.length_c   1.000
_cell.angle_alpha   90.00
_cell.angle_beta   90.00
_cell.angle_gamma   90.00
#
_symmetry.space_group_name_H-M   'P 1'
#
loop_
_entity.id
_entity.type
_entity.pdbx_description
1 polymer ?
#
loop_
_entity_poly.entity_id
_entity_poly.type
_entity_poly.pdbx_seq_one_letter_code
_entity_poly.pdbx_strand_id
1 'polypeptide(L)'
;MPAVAVGNVGQLAVDLVVSTLNLSRVSYLHTGCLNPMAGNNPYNSCKKDGEGLHCPAEVFTAAERKLAVLQIRVPIIQKKSKKFRQMLISWIKSSGFSRTVVLSSSHAYQRDDQQLHETPLSCLAEDLPLAVLLLFCSEGDNIPDAFALVNHLNDWLHLLDTLGSE
;
A
#
# COMPACT_ATOMS: atom_id res chain seq x y z
N MET A 1 -2.51 -2.36 -0.75
CA MET A 1 -1.77 -1.60 -1.79
C MET A 1 -1.91 -0.11 -1.52
N PRO A 2 -0.95 0.75 -1.91
CA PRO A 2 -1.01 2.17 -1.64
C PRO A 2 -1.75 2.90 -2.77
N ALA A 3 -2.45 3.97 -2.42
CA ALA A 3 -2.73 5.06 -3.33
C ALA A 3 -1.53 6.01 -3.34
N VAL A 4 -1.14 6.51 -4.51
CA VAL A 4 -0.18 7.63 -4.60
C VAL A 4 -0.98 8.91 -4.36
N ALA A 5 -0.97 9.38 -3.10
CA ALA A 5 -1.83 10.42 -2.58
C ALA A 5 -1.05 11.40 -1.67
N VAL A 6 -1.77 12.28 -0.97
CA VAL A 6 -1.21 13.36 -0.15
C VAL A 6 -0.19 12.82 0.87
N GLY A 7 0.98 13.45 0.97
CA GLY A 7 2.01 13.08 1.94
C GLY A 7 2.64 11.69 1.76
N ASN A 8 2.36 10.99 0.65
CA ASN A 8 2.83 9.63 0.37
C ASN A 8 2.53 8.62 1.51
N VAL A 9 1.54 8.92 2.36
CA VAL A 9 1.23 8.18 3.59
C VAL A 9 0.96 6.70 3.29
N GLY A 10 0.21 6.40 2.23
CA GLY A 10 -0.04 5.02 1.80
C GLY A 10 1.23 4.26 1.40
N GLN A 11 2.18 4.93 0.74
CA GLN A 11 3.45 4.32 0.31
C GLN A 11 4.37 4.08 1.51
N LEU A 12 4.44 5.02 2.45
CA LEU A 12 5.17 4.89 3.71
C LEU A 12 4.57 3.78 4.58
N ALA A 13 3.24 3.68 4.64
CA ALA A 13 2.55 2.61 5.35
C ALA A 13 2.89 1.23 4.75
N VAL A 14 2.99 1.13 3.42
CA VAL A 14 3.43 -0.10 2.76
C VAL A 14 4.90 -0.42 3.09
N ASP A 15 5.77 0.58 3.18
CA ASP A 15 7.16 0.37 3.60
C ASP A 15 7.25 -0.20 5.02
N LEU A 16 6.44 0.30 5.94
CA LEU A 16 6.33 -0.23 7.29
C LEU A 16 5.84 -1.68 7.28
N VAL A 17 4.80 -2.02 6.50
CA VAL A 17 4.28 -3.39 6.41
C VAL A 17 5.32 -4.35 5.83
N VAL A 18 5.98 -3.97 4.72
CA VAL A 18 7.02 -4.80 4.08
C VAL A 18 8.19 -5.04 5.03
N SER A 19 8.68 -3.98 5.69
CA SER A 19 9.82 -4.06 6.60
C SER A 19 9.49 -4.84 7.87
N THR A 20 8.33 -4.59 8.48
CA THR A 20 7.93 -5.18 9.77
C THR A 20 7.62 -6.67 9.62
N LEU A 21 6.94 -7.06 8.55
CA LEU A 21 6.62 -8.47 8.28
C LEU A 21 7.73 -9.21 7.53
N ASN A 22 8.84 -8.54 7.22
CA ASN A 22 9.97 -9.07 6.45
C ASN A 22 9.53 -9.75 5.14
N LEU A 23 8.65 -9.09 4.39
CA LEU A 23 8.07 -9.64 3.17
C LEU A 23 9.14 -9.78 2.08
N SER A 24 9.10 -10.88 1.32
CA SER A 24 10.01 -11.11 0.20
C SER A 24 9.42 -10.60 -1.11
N ARG A 25 10.23 -9.97 -1.95
CA ARG A 25 9.79 -9.57 -3.30
C ARG A 25 9.61 -10.81 -4.18
N VAL A 26 8.46 -10.93 -4.83
CA VAL A 26 8.17 -12.06 -5.73
C VAL A 26 8.02 -11.65 -7.19
N SER A 27 7.72 -10.37 -7.47
CA SER A 27 7.50 -9.91 -8.83
C SER A 27 7.63 -8.40 -8.99
N TYR A 28 7.82 -7.98 -10.23
CA TYR A 28 7.76 -6.59 -10.67
C TYR A 28 6.46 -6.35 -11.43
N LEU A 29 5.74 -5.28 -11.09
CA LEU A 29 4.56 -4.88 -11.86
C LEU A 29 4.99 -3.95 -13.01
N HIS A 30 5.43 -4.54 -14.12
CA HIS A 30 5.91 -3.78 -15.27
C HIS A 30 4.78 -3.06 -15.99
N THR A 31 4.91 -1.74 -16.17
CA THR A 31 3.93 -0.93 -16.90
C THR A 31 4.56 0.33 -17.48
N GLY A 32 4.14 0.69 -18.69
CA GLY A 32 4.48 1.99 -19.29
C GLY A 32 3.66 3.16 -18.73
N CYS A 33 2.94 2.98 -17.62
CA CYS A 33 2.11 4.01 -16.98
C CYS A 33 2.78 4.70 -15.79
N LEU A 34 3.92 4.20 -15.32
CA LEU A 34 4.68 4.76 -14.21
C LEU A 34 5.96 5.42 -14.73
N ASN A 35 6.45 6.45 -14.03
CA ASN A 35 7.75 7.02 -14.35
C ASN A 35 8.85 5.96 -14.14
N PRO A 36 9.87 5.90 -15.01
CA PRO A 36 10.97 4.96 -14.84
C PRO A 36 11.78 5.30 -13.57
N MET A 37 12.18 4.27 -12.83
CA MET A 37 13.02 4.37 -11.64
C MET A 37 13.80 3.06 -11.49
N ALA A 38 15.06 3.18 -11.08
CA ALA A 38 15.87 2.06 -10.64
C ALA A 38 16.66 2.51 -9.40
N GLY A 39 16.69 1.69 -8.37
CA GLY A 39 17.35 2.03 -7.11
C GLY A 39 17.89 0.83 -6.36
N ASN A 40 18.65 1.12 -5.30
CA ASN A 40 19.10 0.11 -4.36
C ASN A 40 17.92 -0.42 -3.51
N ASN A 41 18.15 -1.52 -2.80
CA ASN A 41 17.18 -2.07 -1.86
C ASN A 41 16.90 -1.10 -0.70
N PRO A 42 15.66 -0.60 -0.53
CA PRO A 42 15.30 0.26 0.59
C PRO A 42 15.04 -0.52 1.88
N TYR A 43 14.99 -1.85 1.84
CA TYR A 43 14.71 -2.71 2.99
C TYR A 43 15.98 -3.41 3.48
N ASN A 44 16.31 -3.20 4.75
CA ASN A 44 17.57 -3.65 5.36
C ASN A 44 17.60 -5.14 5.77
N SER A 45 16.47 -5.85 5.65
CA SER A 45 16.22 -7.10 6.40
C SER A 45 16.31 -8.40 5.59
N CYS A 46 16.24 -8.38 4.26
CA CYS A 46 16.29 -9.60 3.45
C CYS A 46 17.65 -9.79 2.76
N LYS A 47 18.54 -10.59 3.38
CA LYS A 47 19.80 -11.05 2.75
C LYS A 47 19.62 -11.80 1.42
N LYS A 48 18.39 -12.26 1.10
CA LYS A 48 18.03 -12.89 -0.18
C LYS A 48 17.54 -11.92 -1.26
N ASP A 49 17.09 -10.71 -0.89
CA ASP A 49 16.59 -9.70 -1.85
C ASP A 49 17.66 -8.69 -2.28
N GLY A 50 18.85 -8.73 -1.67
CA GLY A 50 19.96 -7.79 -1.90
C GLY A 50 20.61 -7.85 -3.28
N GLU A 51 20.24 -8.79 -4.15
CA GLU A 51 20.86 -8.94 -5.48
C GLU A 51 20.11 -8.23 -6.62
N GLY A 52 18.93 -7.65 -6.38
CA GLY A 52 18.08 -7.06 -7.43
C GLY A 52 17.86 -5.56 -7.33
N LEU A 53 17.84 -4.86 -8.48
CA LEU A 53 17.40 -3.47 -8.57
C LEU A 53 15.93 -3.33 -8.16
N HIS A 54 15.64 -2.27 -7.42
CA HIS A 54 14.27 -1.89 -7.08
C HIS A 54 13.68 -1.02 -8.18
N CYS A 55 12.43 -1.32 -8.53
CA CYS A 55 11.72 -0.75 -9.67
C CYS A 55 10.50 0.08 -9.22
N PRO A 56 9.82 0.78 -10.15
CA PRO A 56 8.69 1.66 -9.82
C PRO A 56 7.53 1.00 -9.08
N ALA A 57 7.27 -0.27 -9.37
CA ALA A 57 6.21 -1.05 -8.74
C ALA A 57 6.62 -2.52 -8.56
N GLU A 58 6.47 -3.00 -7.34
CA GLU A 58 6.97 -4.30 -6.88
C GLU A 58 5.91 -4.99 -6.04
N VAL A 59 5.84 -6.31 -6.14
CA VAL A 59 4.92 -7.14 -5.36
C VAL A 59 5.73 -7.95 -4.36
N PHE A 60 5.39 -7.78 -3.09
CA PHE A 60 5.95 -8.50 -1.96
C PHE A 60 4.89 -9.46 -1.40
N THR A 61 5.32 -10.60 -0.86
CA THR A 61 4.40 -11.58 -0.27
C THR A 61 4.94 -12.21 1.00
N ALA A 62 4.01 -12.65 1.84
CA ALA A 62 4.20 -13.62 2.90
C ALA A 62 3.23 -14.80 2.65
N ALA A 63 3.77 -15.94 2.21
CA ALA A 63 2.96 -17.08 1.80
C ALA A 63 2.20 -17.69 2.99
N GLU A 64 2.86 -17.75 4.14
CA GLU A 64 2.32 -18.21 5.42
C GLU A 64 1.16 -17.33 5.92
N ARG A 65 1.16 -16.04 5.58
CA ARG A 65 0.09 -15.10 5.91
C ARG A 65 -0.97 -14.94 4.82
N LYS A 66 -0.81 -15.62 3.67
CA LYS A 66 -1.61 -15.41 2.44
C LYS A 66 -1.73 -13.91 2.08
N LEU A 67 -0.65 -13.17 2.30
CA LEU A 67 -0.61 -11.72 2.13
C LEU A 67 0.20 -11.35 0.89
N ALA A 68 -0.35 -10.46 0.08
CA ALA A 68 0.36 -9.80 -1.01
C ALA A 68 0.28 -8.29 -0.86
N VAL A 69 1.42 -7.62 -1.04
CA VAL A 69 1.56 -6.19 -0.90
C VAL A 69 2.20 -5.65 -2.17
N LEU A 70 1.41 -4.90 -2.95
CA LEU A 70 1.92 -4.09 -4.04
C LEU A 70 2.50 -2.80 -3.45
N GLN A 71 3.76 -2.47 -3.77
CA GLN A 71 4.37 -1.16 -3.51
C GLN A 71 4.49 -0.39 -4.82
N ILE A 72 4.22 0.92 -4.78
CA ILE A 72 4.40 1.85 -5.91
C ILE A 72 5.26 3.00 -5.38
N ARG A 73 6.37 3.31 -6.04
CA ARG A 73 7.35 4.31 -5.58
C ARG A 73 7.30 5.64 -6.33
N VAL A 74 6.64 5.65 -7.48
CA VAL A 74 6.64 6.78 -8.40
C VAL A 74 5.21 7.20 -8.74
N PRO A 75 4.99 8.45 -9.13
CA PRO A 75 3.70 8.88 -9.62
C PRO A 75 3.35 8.21 -10.95
N ILE A 76 2.04 8.12 -11.20
CA ILE A 76 1.48 7.68 -12.47
C ILE A 76 1.69 8.80 -13.50
N ILE A 77 2.16 8.44 -14.69
CA ILE A 77 2.32 9.36 -15.81
C ILE A 77 0.97 10.02 -16.13
N GLN A 78 0.97 11.35 -16.28
CA GLN A 78 -0.22 12.12 -16.61
C GLN A 78 -0.95 11.51 -17.83
N LYS A 79 -2.28 11.53 -17.80
CA LYS A 79 -3.18 10.94 -18.82
C LYS A 79 -3.16 9.40 -18.92
N LYS A 80 -2.29 8.69 -18.20
CA LYS A 80 -2.26 7.21 -18.18
C LYS A 80 -3.03 6.57 -17.02
N SER A 81 -3.60 7.37 -16.11
CA SER A 81 -4.31 6.86 -14.91
C SER A 81 -5.46 5.90 -15.23
N LYS A 82 -6.24 6.14 -16.29
CA LYS A 82 -7.31 5.22 -16.72
C LYS A 82 -6.76 3.86 -17.14
N LYS A 83 -5.69 3.85 -17.95
CA LYS A 83 -5.02 2.63 -18.41
C LYS A 83 -4.38 1.88 -17.25
N PHE A 84 -3.71 2.60 -16.35
CA PHE A 84 -3.12 2.01 -15.15
C PHE A 84 -4.17 1.37 -14.25
N ARG A 85 -5.31 2.04 -14.02
CA ARG A 85 -6.42 1.50 -13.25
C ARG A 85 -7.01 0.23 -13.87
N GLN A 86 -7.23 0.21 -15.18
CA GLN A 86 -7.73 -0.98 -15.88
C GLN A 86 -6.76 -2.17 -15.74
N MET A 87 -5.46 -1.90 -15.89
CA MET A 87 -4.41 -2.91 -15.68
C MET A 87 -4.41 -3.43 -14.23
N LEU A 88 -4.49 -2.55 -13.23
CA LEU A 88 -4.55 -2.94 -11.82
C LEU A 88 -5.80 -3.77 -11.51
N ILE A 89 -6.98 -3.37 -11.99
CA ILE A 89 -8.22 -4.13 -11.79
C ILE A 89 -8.09 -5.51 -12.43
N SER A 90 -7.54 -5.59 -13.65
CA SER A 90 -7.29 -6.86 -14.33
C SER A 90 -6.35 -7.74 -13.52
N TRP A 91 -5.26 -7.18 -13.00
CA TRP A 91 -4.28 -7.89 -12.18
C TRP A 91 -4.95 -8.44 -10.90
N ILE A 92 -5.63 -7.59 -10.13
CA ILE A 92 -6.32 -7.99 -8.89
C ILE A 92 -7.32 -9.13 -9.15
N LYS A 93 -8.15 -9.00 -10.19
CA LYS A 93 -9.12 -10.04 -10.57
C LYS A 93 -8.44 -11.34 -10.98
N SER A 94 -7.38 -11.27 -11.77
CA SER A 94 -6.64 -12.45 -12.23
C SER A 94 -5.87 -13.16 -11.11
N SER A 95 -5.45 -12.42 -10.08
CA SER A 95 -4.74 -12.97 -8.92
C SER A 95 -5.65 -13.67 -7.91
N GLY A 96 -6.98 -13.53 -8.02
CA GLY A 96 -7.93 -14.24 -7.17
C GLY A 96 -7.94 -13.78 -5.70
N PHE A 97 -7.60 -12.51 -5.44
CA PHE A 97 -7.63 -11.98 -4.08
C PHE A 97 -9.06 -11.96 -3.54
N SER A 98 -9.26 -12.55 -2.35
CA SER A 98 -10.57 -12.56 -1.68
C SER A 98 -10.97 -11.18 -1.17
N ARG A 99 -9.99 -10.36 -0.77
CA ARG A 99 -10.16 -8.99 -0.29
C ARG A 99 -8.97 -8.16 -0.72
N THR A 100 -9.22 -6.91 -1.09
CA THR A 100 -8.19 -5.92 -1.41
C THR A 100 -8.35 -4.70 -0.53
N VAL A 101 -7.27 -4.23 0.09
CA VAL A 101 -7.28 -2.99 0.87
C VAL A 101 -6.38 -1.95 0.19
N VAL A 102 -6.93 -0.76 -0.04
CA VAL A 102 -6.22 0.42 -0.54
C VAL A 102 -5.91 1.33 0.65
N LEU A 103 -4.64 1.65 0.82
CA LEU A 103 -4.14 2.59 1.84
C LEU A 103 -4.01 3.96 1.20
N SER A 104 -4.82 4.92 1.65
CA SER A 104 -4.88 6.25 1.04
C SER A 104 -4.84 7.34 2.10
N SER A 105 -4.56 8.56 1.64
CA SER A 105 -4.59 9.77 2.45
C SER A 105 -5.26 10.92 1.71
N SER A 106 -5.74 11.91 2.47
CA SER A 106 -6.27 13.17 1.95
C SER A 106 -5.83 14.36 2.80
N HIS A 107 -6.08 15.58 2.32
CA HIS A 107 -5.74 16.79 3.05
C HIS A 107 -6.63 16.99 4.28
N ALA A 108 -6.04 17.31 5.42
CA ALA A 108 -6.73 17.54 6.69
C ALA A 108 -7.86 18.58 6.61
N TYR A 109 -7.72 19.62 5.77
CA TYR A 109 -8.76 20.64 5.60
C TYR A 109 -9.99 20.16 4.83
N GLN A 110 -9.94 18.99 4.19
CA GLN A 110 -11.09 18.37 3.52
C GLN A 110 -11.88 17.45 4.46
N ARG A 111 -11.49 17.36 5.73
CA ARG A 111 -12.16 16.56 6.74
C ARG A 111 -13.45 17.25 7.15
N ASP A 112 -14.59 16.59 6.97
CA ASP A 112 -15.89 17.04 7.47
C ASP A 112 -16.04 16.67 8.96
N ASP A 113 -16.83 17.44 9.71
CA ASP A 113 -17.08 17.27 11.14
C ASP A 113 -17.72 15.90 11.46
N GLN A 114 -18.50 15.36 10.51
CA GLN A 114 -19.05 14.00 10.61
C GLN A 114 -17.94 12.93 10.63
N GLN A 115 -16.84 13.18 9.93
CA GLN A 115 -15.68 12.29 9.83
C GLN A 115 -14.68 12.46 10.99
N LEU A 116 -14.99 13.30 11.98
CA LEU A 116 -14.24 13.36 13.24
C LEU A 116 -14.60 12.20 14.18
N HIS A 117 -15.80 11.64 14.04
CA HIS A 117 -16.34 10.62 14.93
C HIS A 117 -16.29 9.20 14.35
N GLU A 118 -16.14 9.07 13.02
CA GLU A 118 -16.17 7.77 12.34
C GLU A 118 -14.78 7.16 12.13
N THR A 119 -14.75 5.83 12.08
CA THR A 119 -13.55 5.07 11.68
C THR A 119 -13.28 5.27 10.19
N PRO A 120 -12.00 5.30 9.76
CA PRO A 120 -11.64 5.65 8.38
C PRO A 120 -11.99 4.55 7.34
N LEU A 121 -13.26 4.27 7.03
CA LEU A 121 -13.67 3.21 6.08
C LEU A 121 -15.00 3.60 5.40
N SER A 122 -15.36 3.29 4.14
CA SER A 122 -14.70 2.71 2.96
C SER A 122 -15.64 2.94 1.76
N CYS A 123 -15.14 3.25 0.56
CA CYS A 123 -15.95 3.17 -0.66
C CYS A 123 -15.78 1.77 -1.27
N LEU A 124 -16.86 0.98 -1.35
CA LEU A 124 -16.87 -0.25 -2.16
C LEU A 124 -17.05 0.14 -3.64
N ALA A 125 -16.14 -0.33 -4.50
CA ALA A 125 -16.42 -0.37 -5.92
C ALA A 125 -17.23 -1.66 -6.19
N GLU A 126 -18.43 -1.52 -6.77
CA GLU A 126 -19.46 -2.57 -6.94
C GLU A 126 -18.96 -3.90 -7.56
N ASP A 127 -17.82 -3.92 -8.26
CA ASP A 127 -17.29 -5.08 -8.99
C ASP A 127 -16.00 -5.70 -8.40
N LEU A 128 -15.56 -5.27 -7.21
CA LEU A 128 -14.35 -5.77 -6.58
C LEU A 128 -14.48 -5.76 -5.05
N PRO A 129 -14.10 -6.83 -4.32
CA PRO A 129 -14.08 -6.84 -2.86
C PRO A 129 -12.93 -5.96 -2.36
N LEU A 130 -13.14 -4.65 -2.42
CA LEU A 130 -12.17 -3.61 -2.17
C LEU A 130 -12.65 -2.69 -1.07
N ALA A 131 -11.77 -2.41 -0.12
CA ALA A 131 -11.96 -1.39 0.89
C ALA A 131 -10.84 -0.34 0.79
N VAL A 132 -11.16 0.88 1.17
CA VAL A 132 -10.20 1.99 1.26
C VAL A 132 -10.07 2.39 2.72
N LEU A 133 -8.86 2.33 3.25
CA LEU A 133 -8.49 2.90 4.54
C LEU A 133 -7.90 4.29 4.27
N LEU A 134 -8.60 5.34 4.71
CA LEU A 134 -8.29 6.73 4.37
C LEU A 134 -7.90 7.54 5.61
N LEU A 135 -6.70 8.11 5.63
CA LEU A 135 -6.26 8.99 6.71
C LEU A 135 -6.14 10.45 6.24
N PHE A 136 -6.49 11.40 7.09
CA PHE A 136 -6.32 12.81 6.81
C PHE A 136 -4.99 13.30 7.36
N CYS A 137 -4.14 13.89 6.52
CA CYS A 137 -2.83 14.40 6.91
C CYS A 137 -2.59 15.83 6.40
N SER A 138 -1.58 16.47 6.98
CA SER A 138 -1.09 17.78 6.55
C SER A 138 0.21 17.64 5.78
N GLU A 139 0.61 18.71 5.07
CA GLU A 139 1.93 18.73 4.44
C GLU A 139 3.05 18.70 5.50
N GLY A 140 4.15 18.02 5.19
CA GLY A 140 5.30 17.91 6.09
C GLY A 140 5.72 16.47 6.34
N ASP A 141 6.18 16.19 7.55
CA ASP A 141 6.57 14.84 7.97
C ASP A 141 5.33 13.98 8.22
N ASN A 142 5.13 13.01 7.34
CA ASN A 142 3.99 12.10 7.32
C ASN A 142 4.35 10.71 7.91
N ILE A 143 5.51 10.56 8.56
CA ILE A 143 5.88 9.32 9.27
C ILE A 143 4.84 8.95 10.34
N PRO A 144 4.40 9.86 11.25
CA PRO A 144 3.39 9.52 12.27
C PRO A 144 2.06 9.07 11.65
N ASP A 145 1.65 9.72 10.56
CA ASP A 145 0.44 9.40 9.82
C ASP A 145 0.50 8.00 9.17
N ALA A 146 1.67 7.62 8.65
CA ALA A 146 1.89 6.28 8.13
C ALA A 146 1.79 5.21 9.23
N PHE A 147 2.35 5.48 10.41
CA PHE A 147 2.20 4.59 11.58
C PHE A 147 0.73 4.48 12.01
N ALA A 148 -0.01 5.58 12.10
CA ALA A 148 -1.42 5.57 12.44
C ALA A 148 -2.24 4.74 11.44
N LEU A 149 -1.99 4.91 10.13
CA LEU A 149 -2.65 4.13 9.08
C LEU A 149 -2.35 2.64 9.20
N VAL A 150 -1.10 2.26 9.46
CA VAL A 150 -0.71 0.86 9.64
C VAL A 150 -1.30 0.25 10.91
N ASN A 151 -1.37 1.02 12.00
CA ASN A 151 -2.00 0.56 13.23
C ASN A 151 -3.48 0.28 13.02
N HIS A 152 -4.22 1.17 12.35
CA HIS A 152 -5.62 0.91 12.00
C HIS A 152 -5.78 -0.30 11.08
N LEU A 153 -4.87 -0.48 10.11
CA LEU A 153 -4.85 -1.67 9.27
C LEU A 153 -4.62 -2.95 10.11
N ASN A 154 -3.72 -2.88 11.09
CA ASN A 154 -3.39 -3.98 11.96
C ASN A 154 -4.52 -4.30 12.95
N ASP A 155 -5.17 -3.30 13.53
CA ASP A 155 -6.34 -3.50 14.40
C ASP A 155 -7.48 -4.19 13.65
N TRP A 156 -7.62 -3.89 12.35
CA TRP A 156 -8.65 -4.49 11.52
C TRP A 156 -8.31 -5.89 11.01
N LEU A 157 -7.08 -6.11 10.55
CA LEU A 157 -6.68 -7.35 9.88
C LEU A 157 -5.83 -8.28 10.75
N HIS A 158 -5.41 -7.84 11.93
CA HIS A 158 -4.52 -8.55 12.85
C HIS A 158 -3.25 -9.08 12.15
N LEU A 159 -2.57 -8.19 11.41
CA LEU A 159 -1.40 -8.56 10.60
C LEU A 159 -0.20 -9.00 11.43
N LEU A 160 -0.02 -8.34 12.58
CA LEU A 160 0.87 -8.76 13.64
C LEU A 160 0.06 -9.69 14.52
N ASP A 161 0.32 -10.99 14.40
CA ASP A 161 0.01 -11.89 15.50
C ASP A 161 0.72 -11.29 16.72
N THR A 162 0.03 -11.09 17.85
CA THR A 162 0.71 -10.89 19.12
C THR A 162 1.80 -11.94 19.17
N LEU A 163 3.06 -11.51 19.14
CA LEU A 163 4.23 -12.37 19.32
C LEU A 163 3.82 -13.38 20.38
N GLY A 164 3.80 -14.66 20.00
CA GLY A 164 3.42 -15.74 20.88
C GLY A 164 4.06 -15.48 22.23
N SER A 165 3.22 -15.38 23.24
CA SER A 165 3.63 -15.55 24.62
C SER A 165 4.36 -16.89 24.73
N GLU A 166 5.68 -16.86 24.63
CA GLU A 166 6.62 -17.88 25.09
C GLU A 166 7.84 -17.17 25.69
#